data_AF-D4H009-F1
#
_entry.id   AF-D4H009-F1
#
_cell.length_a   1.000
_cell.length_b   1.000
_cell.length_c   1.000
_cell.angle_alpha   90.00
_cell.angle_beta   90.00
_cell.angle_gamma   90.00
#
_symmetry.space_group_name_H-M   'P 1'
#
loop_
_entity.id
_entity.type
_entity.pdbx_description
1 polymer ?
#
loop_
_entity_poly.entity_id
_entity_poly.type
_entity_poly.pdbx_seq_one_letter_code
_entity_poly.pdbx_strand_id
1 'polypeptide(L)' 'MSAQTNLGTFTAGLSPAETDAYLAVDEGDETPTEFARRTGRDPSTVRTLLYRARRKLDKRGGA' A
#
# COMPACT_ATOMS: atom_id res chain seq x y z
N MET A 1 26.76 -10.95 8.32
CA MET A 1 25.39 -11.45 8.02
C MET A 1 24.55 -10.25 7.65
N SER A 2 24.42 -9.96 6.36
CA SER A 2 23.65 -8.81 5.89
C SER A 2 22.17 -9.17 5.98
N ALA A 3 21.45 -8.57 6.91
CA ALA A 3 20.00 -8.66 6.94
C ALA A 3 19.46 -7.94 5.70
N GLN A 4 19.17 -8.69 4.64
CA GLN A 4 18.28 -8.20 3.59
C GLN A 4 16.92 -8.03 4.26
N THR A 5 16.58 -6.81 4.62
CA THR A 5 15.25 -6.45 5.09
C THR A 5 14.28 -6.77 3.96
N ASN A 6 13.63 -7.93 4.06
CA ASN A 6 12.64 -8.39 3.09
C ASN A 6 11.50 -7.36 3.06
N LEU A 7 11.50 -6.47 2.06
CA LEU A 7 10.32 -5.69 1.69
C LEU A 7 9.09 -6.59 1.47
N GLY A 8 9.30 -7.85 1.07
CA GLY A 8 8.26 -8.88 0.96
C GLY A 8 7.60 -9.29 2.29
N THR A 9 8.20 -8.98 3.45
CA THR A 9 7.60 -9.29 4.77
C THR A 9 6.71 -8.16 5.29
N PHE A 10 6.88 -6.93 4.80
CA PHE A 10 6.06 -5.79 5.21
C PHE A 10 4.65 -5.85 4.58
N THR A 11 4.56 -6.35 3.34
CA THR A 11 3.32 -6.41 2.55
C THR A 11 2.61 -7.76 2.63
N ALA A 12 3.09 -8.70 3.47
CA ALA A 12 2.50 -10.03 3.63
C ALA A 12 1.01 -9.93 4.05
N GLY A 13 0.10 -10.17 3.11
CA GLY A 13 -1.36 -10.08 3.30
C GLY A 13 -2.05 -8.97 2.49
N LEU A 14 -1.28 -8.05 1.92
CA LEU A 14 -1.76 -7.09 0.92
C LEU A 14 -1.81 -7.76 -0.46
N SER A 15 -2.84 -7.43 -1.23
CA SER A 15 -2.85 -7.73 -2.66
C SER A 15 -1.79 -6.88 -3.39
N PRO A 16 -1.40 -7.25 -4.62
CA PRO A 16 -0.47 -6.43 -5.41
C PRO A 16 -0.96 -4.99 -5.60
N ALA A 17 -2.26 -4.78 -5.82
CA ALA A 17 -2.82 -3.44 -6.01
C ALA A 17 -2.87 -2.62 -4.70
N GLU A 18 -3.16 -3.27 -3.57
CA GLU A 18 -3.11 -2.62 -2.26
C GLU A 18 -1.67 -2.26 -1.87
N THR A 19 -0.73 -3.16 -2.16
CA THR A 19 0.70 -2.94 -1.93
C THR A 19 1.21 -1.75 -2.75
N ASP A 20 0.93 -1.74 -4.05
CA ASP A 20 1.37 -0.70 -4.97
C ASP A 20 0.79 0.68 -4.58
N ALA A 21 -0.50 0.73 -4.22
CA ALA A 21 -1.14 1.96 -3.75
C ALA A 21 -0.54 2.43 -2.41
N TYR A 22 -0.36 1.53 -1.45
CA TYR A 22 0.19 1.86 -0.13
C TYR A 22 1.63 2.35 -0.23
N LEU A 23 2.47 1.67 -1.01
CA LEU A 23 3.87 2.06 -1.20
C LEU A 23 4.01 3.41 -1.92
N ALA A 24 3.15 3.70 -2.89
CA ALA A 24 3.21 4.96 -3.62
C ALA A 24 2.72 6.16 -2.80
N VAL A 25 1.68 5.97 -1.99
CA VAL A 25 0.95 7.07 -1.32
C VAL A 25 1.26 7.21 0.16
N ASP A 26 1.34 6.12 0.91
CA ASP A 26 1.55 6.17 2.36
C ASP A 26 3.05 6.10 2.72
N GLU A 27 3.83 5.29 2.01
CA GLU A 27 5.29 5.20 2.18
C GLU A 27 6.07 6.05 1.16
N GLY A 28 5.39 6.56 0.14
CA GLY A 28 5.96 7.37 -0.92
C GLY A 28 5.47 8.81 -0.89
N ASP A 29 5.74 9.53 -1.97
CA ASP A 29 5.43 10.97 -2.08
C ASP A 29 4.24 11.26 -3.01
N GLU A 30 3.56 10.24 -3.56
CA GLU A 30 2.42 10.46 -4.46
C GLU A 30 1.13 10.76 -3.68
N THR A 31 0.33 11.71 -4.15
CA THR A 31 -1.05 11.84 -3.68
C THR A 31 -1.94 10.73 -4.26
N PRO A 32 -3.07 10.37 -3.63
CA PRO A 32 -4.02 9.41 -4.19
C PRO A 32 -4.49 9.77 -5.60
N THR A 33 -4.57 11.07 -5.91
CA THR A 33 -5.00 11.59 -7.21
C THR A 33 -3.91 11.42 -8.27
N GLU A 34 -2.64 11.66 -7.93
CA GLU A 34 -1.51 11.43 -8.83
C GLU A 34 -1.38 9.94 -9.15
N PHE A 35 -1.46 9.08 -8.13
CA PHE A 35 -1.44 7.63 -8.31
C PHE A 35 -2.60 7.14 -9.18
N ALA A 36 -3.81 7.68 -8.96
CA ALA A 36 -4.99 7.37 -9.78
C ALA A 36 -4.78 7.74 -11.25
N ARG A 37 -4.28 8.96 -11.53
CA ARG A 37 -3.98 9.43 -12.88
C ARG A 37 -2.89 8.59 -13.54
N ARG A 38 -1.81 8.30 -12.83
CA ARG A 38 -0.68 7.49 -13.30
C ARG A 38 -1.08 6.08 -13.67
N THR A 39 -2.00 5.48 -12.90
CA THR A 39 -2.41 4.07 -13.06
C THR A 39 -3.71 3.90 -13.85
N GLY A 40 -4.35 4.98 -14.28
CA GLY A 40 -5.65 4.95 -14.96
C GLY A 40 -6.79 4.42 -14.08
N ARG A 41 -6.61 4.44 -12.74
CA ARG A 41 -7.61 3.98 -11.77
C ARG A 41 -8.53 5.12 -11.37
N ASP A 42 -9.75 4.78 -10.99
CA ASP A 42 -10.64 5.76 -10.35
C ASP A 42 -10.10 6.17 -8.96
N PRO A 43 -10.12 7.46 -8.59
CA PRO A 43 -9.66 7.92 -7.28
C PRO A 43 -10.36 7.24 -6.09
N SER A 44 -11.63 6.85 -6.23
CA SER A 44 -12.38 6.12 -5.20
C SER A 44 -11.88 4.69 -5.04
N THR A 45 -11.42 4.08 -6.15
CA THR A 45 -10.77 2.77 -6.13
C THR A 45 -9.45 2.85 -5.36
N VAL A 46 -8.62 3.87 -5.64
CA VAL A 46 -7.37 4.09 -4.92
C VAL A 46 -7.61 4.28 -3.42
N ARG A 47 -8.60 5.10 -3.04
CA ARG A 47 -8.99 5.26 -1.63
C ARG A 47 -9.41 3.94 -0.98
N THR A 48 -10.14 3.08 -1.70
CA THR A 48 -10.55 1.75 -1.21
C THR A 48 -9.35 0.83 -1.00
N LEU A 49 -8.39 0.85 -1.92
CA LEU A 49 -7.14 0.06 -1.80
C LEU A 49 -6.34 0.50 -0.57
N LEU A 50 -6.17 1.81 -0.37
CA LEU A 50 -5.46 2.35 0.80
C LEU A 50 -6.17 2.01 2.11
N TYR A 51 -7.49 2.18 2.16
CA TYR A 51 -8.27 1.81 3.35
C TYR A 51 -8.10 0.32 3.72
N ARG A 52 -8.16 -0.57 2.73
CA ARG A 52 -7.95 -2.00 2.95
C ARG A 52 -6.52 -2.31 3.37
N ALA A 53 -5.54 -1.66 2.75
CA ALA A 53 -4.14 -1.84 3.09
C ALA A 53 -3.87 -1.47 4.55
N ARG A 54 -4.24 -0.24 4.95
CA ARG A 54 -4.12 0.25 6.33
C ARG A 54 -4.81 -0.68 7.32
N ARG A 55 -6.06 -1.05 7.07
CA ARG A 55 -6.81 -1.95 7.97
C ARG A 55 -6.15 -3.32 8.13
N LYS A 56 -5.52 -3.86 7.09
CA LYS A 56 -4.80 -5.14 7.17
C LYS A 56 -3.49 -5.01 7.94
N LEU A 57 -2.77 -3.90 7.75
CA LEU A 57 -1.55 -3.60 8.51
C LEU A 57 -1.86 -3.34 9.98
N ASP A 58 -2.90 -2.56 10.29
CA ASP A 58 -3.37 -2.32 11.66
C ASP A 58 -3.74 -3.62 12.38
N LYS A 59 -4.47 -4.52 11.71
CA LYS A 59 -4.80 -5.85 12.26
C LYS A 59 -3.57 -6.71 12.53
N ARG A 60 -2.44 -6.43 11.87
CA ARG A 60 -1.18 -7.15 12.08
C ARG A 60 -0.30 -6.49 13.14
N GLY A 61 -0.38 -5.17 13.29
CA GLY A 61 0.32 -4.39 14.31
C GLY A 61 -0.36 -4.36 15.67
N GLY A 62 -1.62 -4.80 15.76
CA GLY A 62 -2.34 -4.99 17.02
C GLY A 62 -1.93 -6.26 17.75
N ALA A 63 -0.81 -6.20 18.48
CA ALA A 63 -0.42 -7.11 19.56
C ALA A 63 -0.13 -6.29 20.82
#